data_AF-A0A9E5BST3-F1
#
_entry.id   AF-A0A9E5BST3-F1
#
_cell.length_a   1.000
_cell.length_b   1.000
_cell.length_c   1.000
_cell.angle_alpha   90.00
_cell.angle_beta   90.00
_cell.angle_gamma   90.00
#
_symmetry.space_group_name_H-M   'P 1'
#
loop_
_entity.id
_entity.type
_entity.pdbx_description
1 polymer ?
#
loop_
_entity_poly.entity_id
_entity_poly.type
_entity_poly.pdbx_seq_one_letter_code
_entity_poly.pdbx_strand_id
1 'polypeptide(L)'
;SVFSYFQPGRDTGTFEAGLQTRNDQADQALKVLQETVARFIEDGPSEAELAAAKANLINGYPLRLDSNRKLLDNLSAITWNQLPLNTLDIWTQHVAAVKKDDVRNAFKRHLDMRRMISVLVGSAP
;
A
#
# COMPACT_ATOMS: atom_id res chain seq x y z
N SER A 1 -6.00 -10.15 11.57
CA SER A 1 -5.68 -9.66 10.21
C SER A 1 -4.61 -8.58 10.33
N VAL A 2 -3.72 -8.45 9.35
CA VAL A 2 -2.70 -7.38 9.26
C VAL A 2 -2.70 -6.82 7.85
N PHE A 3 -2.54 -5.51 7.70
CA PHE A 3 -2.59 -4.84 6.40
C PHE A 3 -1.79 -3.54 6.40
N SER A 4 -1.54 -3.01 5.20
CA SER A 4 -1.14 -1.62 4.99
C SER A 4 -1.83 -1.04 3.76
N TYR A 5 -2.02 0.27 3.74
CA TYR A 5 -2.65 1.01 2.64
C TYR A 5 -1.94 2.33 2.39
N PHE A 6 -1.89 2.71 1.11
CA PHE A 6 -1.70 4.09 0.70
C PHE A 6 -3.06 4.64 0.26
N GLN A 7 -3.44 5.79 0.79
CA GLN A 7 -4.68 6.49 0.43
C GLN A 7 -4.35 7.75 -0.37
N PRO A 8 -4.12 7.65 -1.70
CA PRO A 8 -3.83 8.83 -2.51
C PRO A 8 -5.07 9.73 -2.60
N GLY A 9 -4.85 11.04 -2.54
CA GLY A 9 -5.86 12.08 -2.75
C GLY A 9 -5.32 13.20 -3.65
N ARG A 10 -6.09 14.28 -3.80
CA ARG A 10 -5.61 15.49 -4.50
C ARG A 10 -4.51 16.20 -3.71
N ASP A 11 -4.61 16.15 -2.39
CA ASP A 11 -3.58 16.59 -1.46
C ASP A 11 -2.75 15.39 -0.95
N THR A 12 -1.83 15.65 -0.03
CA THR A 12 -0.99 14.59 0.55
C THR A 12 -1.86 13.55 1.26
N GLY A 13 -1.83 12.33 0.74
CA GLY A 13 -2.53 11.17 1.30
C GLY A 13 -1.82 10.56 2.51
N THR A 14 -2.48 9.61 3.16
CA THR A 14 -1.95 8.86 4.30
C THR A 14 -1.35 7.52 3.87
N PHE A 15 -0.34 7.08 4.63
CA PHE A 15 0.06 5.69 4.71
C PHE A 15 -0.40 5.16 6.06
N GLU A 16 -1.07 4.01 6.05
CA GLU A 16 -1.61 3.37 7.23
C GLU A 16 -1.19 1.90 7.27
N ALA A 17 -0.85 1.40 8.45
CA ALA A 17 -0.64 -0.02 8.70
C ALA A 17 -1.39 -0.40 9.98
N GLY A 18 -2.06 -1.55 9.95
CA GLY A 18 -3.00 -1.93 11.01
C GLY A 18 -3.04 -3.42 11.23
N LEU A 19 -3.32 -3.81 12.48
CA LEU A 19 -3.55 -5.19 12.86
C LEU A 19 -4.53 -5.26 14.02
N GLN A 20 -5.10 -6.45 14.23
CA GLN A 20 -5.90 -6.78 15.40
C GLN A 20 -5.32 -8.01 16.08
N THR A 21 -5.14 -7.95 17.40
CA THR A 21 -4.55 -9.00 18.22
C THR A 21 -5.25 -9.07 19.59
N ARG A 22 -4.93 -10.09 20.39
CA ARG A 22 -5.39 -10.17 21.78
C ARG A 22 -4.71 -9.11 22.65
N ASN A 23 -5.39 -8.69 23.73
CA ASN A 23 -4.92 -7.60 24.60
C ASN A 23 -3.56 -7.90 25.24
N ASP A 24 -3.34 -9.15 25.66
CA ASP A 24 -2.08 -9.64 26.25
C ASP A 24 -0.88 -9.57 25.30
N GLN A 25 -1.11 -9.36 24.00
CA GLN A 25 -0.09 -9.30 22.96
C GLN A 25 0.00 -7.93 22.27
N ALA A 26 -0.75 -6.93 22.73
CA ALA A 26 -0.87 -5.64 22.05
C ALA A 26 0.49 -4.95 21.85
N ASP A 27 1.28 -4.82 22.92
CA ASP A 27 2.59 -4.15 22.87
C ASP A 27 3.59 -4.90 21.98
N GLN A 28 3.60 -6.23 22.07
CA GLN A 28 4.46 -7.05 21.22
C GLN A 28 4.07 -6.91 19.74
N ALA A 29 2.78 -6.92 19.43
CA ALA A 29 2.30 -6.81 18.06
C ALA A 29 2.59 -5.42 17.47
N LEU A 30 2.41 -4.34 18.26
CA LEU A 30 2.78 -2.98 17.85
C LEU A 30 4.27 -2.89 17.52
N LYS A 31 5.12 -3.43 18.40
CA LYS A 31 6.58 -3.44 18.20
C LYS A 31 6.96 -4.16 16.91
N VAL A 32 6.42 -5.36 16.68
CA VAL A 32 6.70 -6.14 15.46
C VAL A 32 6.23 -5.40 14.21
N LEU A 33 5.06 -4.74 14.24
CA LEU A 33 4.58 -3.93 13.13
C LEU A 33 5.54 -2.77 12.81
N GLN A 34 5.93 -2.01 13.83
CA GLN A 34 6.85 -0.87 13.67
C GLN A 34 8.21 -1.30 13.13
N GLU A 35 8.79 -2.39 13.67
CA GLU A 35 10.05 -2.95 13.19
C GLU A 35 9.96 -3.44 11.74
N THR A 36 8.83 -4.04 11.36
CA THR A 36 8.61 -4.54 10.00
C THR A 36 8.52 -3.39 9.01
N VAL A 37 7.76 -2.35 9.32
CA VAL A 37 7.62 -1.15 8.48
C VAL A 37 8.96 -0.42 8.37
N ALA A 38 9.67 -0.23 9.48
CA ALA A 38 10.98 0.43 9.49
C ALA A 38 11.99 -0.31 8.61
N ARG A 39 12.06 -1.64 8.73
CA ARG A 39 12.94 -2.47 7.90
C ARG A 39 12.58 -2.40 6.43
N PHE A 40 11.29 -2.43 6.09
CA PHE A 40 10.86 -2.31 4.70
C PHE A 40 11.19 -0.93 4.10
N ILE A 41 11.10 0.15 4.89
CA ILE A 41 11.54 1.48 4.46
C ILE A 41 13.05 1.49 4.18
N GLU A 42 13.85 0.81 5.00
CA GLU A 42 15.30 0.78 4.86
C GLU A 42 15.79 -0.09 3.69
N ASP A 43 15.28 -1.32 3.62
CA ASP A 43 15.79 -2.36 2.73
C ASP A 43 15.00 -2.47 1.42
N GLY A 44 13.72 -2.12 1.44
CA GLY A 44 12.76 -2.41 0.37
C GLY A 44 12.44 -3.90 0.23
N PRO A 45 11.70 -4.32 -0.81
CA PRO A 45 11.37 -5.72 -1.04
C PRO A 45 12.58 -6.53 -1.53
N SER A 46 12.56 -7.83 -1.31
CA SER A 46 13.38 -8.78 -2.07
C SER A 46 12.91 -8.88 -3.54
N GLU A 47 13.76 -9.42 -4.41
CA GLU A 47 13.38 -9.65 -5.81
C GLU A 47 12.18 -10.61 -5.94
N ALA A 48 12.13 -11.63 -5.08
CA ALA A 48 11.03 -12.60 -5.06
C ALA A 48 9.71 -11.93 -4.62
N GLU A 49 9.74 -11.09 -3.58
CA GLU A 49 8.55 -10.35 -3.13
C GLU A 49 8.06 -9.36 -4.18
N LEU A 50 8.97 -8.64 -4.85
CA LEU A 50 8.60 -7.72 -5.93
C LEU A 50 7.96 -8.47 -7.10
N ALA A 51 8.54 -9.58 -7.53
CA ALA A 51 8.01 -10.41 -8.60
C ALA A 51 6.61 -10.95 -8.25
N ALA A 52 6.43 -11.46 -7.03
CA ALA A 52 5.14 -11.96 -6.55
C ALA A 52 4.07 -10.85 -6.49
N ALA A 53 4.43 -9.66 -5.97
CA ALA A 53 3.53 -8.52 -5.90
C ALA A 53 3.10 -8.04 -7.30
N LYS A 54 4.04 -7.91 -8.23
CA LYS A 54 3.73 -7.55 -9.63
C LYS A 54 2.80 -8.57 -10.28
N ALA A 55 3.10 -9.86 -10.15
CA ALA A 55 2.28 -10.92 -10.72
C ALA A 55 0.85 -10.88 -10.16
N ASN A 56 0.71 -10.71 -8.84
CA ASN A 56 -0.60 -10.59 -8.21
C ASN A 56 -1.39 -9.37 -8.72
N LEU A 57 -0.76 -8.21 -8.78
CA LEU A 57 -1.38 -6.96 -9.24
C LEU A 57 -1.80 -7.04 -10.72
N ILE A 58 -0.94 -7.55 -11.60
CA ILE A 58 -1.21 -7.67 -13.04
C ILE A 58 -2.29 -8.72 -13.30
N ASN A 59 -2.16 -9.92 -12.75
CA ASN A 59 -3.12 -11.00 -12.97
C ASN A 59 -4.48 -10.73 -12.32
N GLY A 60 -4.49 -9.96 -11.22
CA GLY A 60 -5.72 -9.55 -10.53
C GLY A 60 -6.40 -8.33 -11.17
N TYR A 61 -5.77 -7.65 -12.13
CA TYR A 61 -6.30 -6.42 -12.71
C TYR A 61 -7.67 -6.58 -13.38
N PRO A 62 -7.95 -7.65 -14.17
CA PRO A 62 -9.28 -7.85 -14.75
C PRO A 62 -10.40 -7.94 -13.71
N LEU A 63 -10.12 -8.55 -12.55
CA LEU A 63 -11.08 -8.64 -11.44
C LEU A 63 -11.39 -7.29 -10.78
N ARG A 64 -10.54 -6.27 -11.01
CA ARG A 64 -10.82 -4.89 -10.59
C ARG A 64 -11.76 -4.16 -11.54
N LEU A 65 -12.08 -4.74 -12.70
CA LEU A 65 -12.90 -4.11 -13.76
C LEU A 65 -14.10 -4.98 -14.20
N ASP A 66 -14.29 -6.15 -13.60
CA ASP A 66 -15.26 -7.20 -13.97
C ASP A 66 -16.75 -6.84 -13.80
N SER A 67 -17.07 -5.62 -13.38
CA SER A 67 -18.45 -5.17 -13.17
C SER A 67 -18.59 -3.68 -13.44
N ASN A 68 -19.78 -3.26 -13.89
CA ASN A 68 -20.09 -1.86 -14.20
C ASN A 68 -19.79 -0.92 -13.03
N ARG A 69 -20.05 -1.36 -11.79
CA ARG A 69 -19.75 -0.59 -10.59
C ARG A 69 -18.25 -0.36 -10.43
N LYS A 70 -17.44 -1.43 -10.47
CA LYS A 70 -15.98 -1.30 -10.32
C LYS A 70 -15.34 -0.50 -11.46
N LEU A 71 -15.84 -0.67 -12.69
CA LEU A 71 -15.38 0.11 -13.83
C LEU A 71 -15.69 1.60 -13.64
N LEU A 72 -16.92 1.94 -13.23
CA LEU A 72 -17.31 3.32 -12.93
C LEU A 72 -16.48 3.93 -11.81
N ASP A 73 -16.18 3.18 -10.74
CA ASP A 73 -15.34 3.64 -9.63
C ASP A 73 -13.93 4.02 -10.13
N ASN A 74 -13.33 3.18 -10.99
CA ASN A 74 -12.01 3.46 -11.56
C ASN A 74 -12.04 4.67 -12.52
N LEU A 75 -13.02 4.77 -13.42
CA LEU A 75 -13.16 5.90 -14.34
C LEU A 75 -13.41 7.22 -13.60
N SER A 76 -14.19 7.17 -12.52
CA SER A 76 -14.43 8.33 -11.65
C SER A 76 -13.13 8.78 -10.98
N ALA A 77 -12.33 7.84 -10.47
CA ALA A 77 -11.03 8.16 -9.86
C ALA A 77 -10.04 8.76 -10.87
N ILE A 78 -9.97 8.23 -12.10
CA ILE A 78 -9.14 8.77 -13.18
C ILE A 78 -9.53 10.22 -13.48
N THR A 79 -10.84 10.46 -13.68
CA THR A 79 -11.35 11.78 -14.03
C THR A 79 -11.17 12.79 -12.89
N TRP A 80 -11.48 12.37 -11.65
CA TRP A 80 -11.38 13.23 -10.47
C TRP A 80 -9.94 13.68 -10.20
N ASN A 81 -8.98 12.77 -10.37
CA ASN A 81 -7.55 13.04 -10.19
C ASN A 81 -6.85 13.52 -11.47
N GLN A 82 -7.59 13.79 -12.54
CA GLN A 82 -7.06 14.29 -13.83
C GLN A 82 -5.93 13.39 -14.40
N LEU A 83 -6.08 12.08 -14.24
CA LEU A 83 -5.14 11.11 -14.81
C LEU A 83 -5.36 10.95 -16.32
N PRO A 84 -4.34 10.53 -17.08
CA PRO A 84 -4.47 10.27 -18.52
C PRO A 84 -5.62 9.32 -18.85
N LEU A 85 -6.34 9.56 -19.95
CA LEU A 85 -7.50 8.75 -20.33
C LEU A 85 -7.16 7.29 -20.64
N ASN A 86 -5.92 7.00 -21.04
CA ASN A 86 -5.41 5.65 -21.27
C ASN A 86 -4.90 4.96 -19.99
N THR A 87 -5.17 5.51 -18.80
CA THR A 87 -4.68 4.94 -17.52
C THR A 87 -5.04 3.47 -17.37
N LEU A 88 -6.26 3.05 -17.75
CA LEU A 88 -6.67 1.65 -17.63
C LEU A 88 -5.86 0.72 -18.55
N ASP A 89 -5.47 1.20 -19.73
CA ASP A 89 -4.74 0.40 -20.72
C ASP A 89 -3.27 0.21 -20.34
N ILE A 90 -2.66 1.24 -19.74
CA ILE A 90 -1.23 1.27 -19.44
C ILE A 90 -0.91 0.86 -18.00
N TRP A 91 -1.90 0.71 -17.12
CA TRP A 91 -1.67 0.46 -15.69
C TRP A 91 -0.80 -0.78 -15.44
N THR A 92 -1.10 -1.89 -16.10
CA THR A 92 -0.32 -3.14 -15.94
C THR A 92 1.11 -2.99 -16.44
N GLN A 93 1.33 -2.19 -17.49
CA GLN A 93 2.65 -1.87 -18.02
C GLN A 93 3.46 -1.04 -17.03
N HIS A 94 2.82 -0.04 -16.40
CA HIS A 94 3.43 0.76 -15.35
C HIS A 94 3.83 -0.09 -14.14
N VAL A 95 2.95 -1.01 -13.69
CA VAL A 95 3.27 -1.96 -12.62
C VAL A 95 4.45 -2.86 -12.99
N ALA A 96 4.47 -3.39 -14.22
CA ALA A 96 5.56 -4.23 -14.71
C ALA A 96 6.91 -3.50 -14.73
N ALA A 97 6.91 -2.19 -15.02
CA ALA A 97 8.11 -1.37 -15.11
C ALA A 97 8.77 -1.02 -13.75
N VAL A 98 8.04 -1.10 -12.63
CA VAL A 98 8.55 -0.73 -11.30
C VAL A 98 9.77 -1.58 -10.91
N LYS A 99 10.89 -0.96 -10.56
CA LYS A 99 12.09 -1.67 -10.09
C LYS A 99 12.14 -1.70 -8.56
N LYS A 100 12.93 -2.62 -8.01
CA LYS A 100 13.19 -2.69 -6.56
C LYS A 100 13.67 -1.35 -6.00
N ASP A 101 14.60 -0.71 -6.71
CA ASP A 101 15.12 0.60 -6.31
C ASP A 101 14.06 1.69 -6.32
N ASP A 102 13.08 1.65 -7.25
CA ASP A 102 11.97 2.61 -7.27
C ASP A 102 11.13 2.49 -6.00
N VAL A 103 10.84 1.25 -5.56
CA VAL A 103 10.10 0.99 -4.32
C VAL A 103 10.88 1.50 -3.11
N ARG A 104 12.16 1.11 -2.98
CA ARG A 104 13.01 1.55 -1.86
C ARG A 104 13.12 3.07 -1.79
N ASN A 105 13.36 3.71 -2.93
CA ASN A 105 13.52 5.16 -2.99
C ASN A 105 12.21 5.89 -2.68
N ALA A 106 11.07 5.40 -3.18
CA ALA A 106 9.76 5.98 -2.87
C ALA A 106 9.43 5.86 -1.37
N PHE A 107 9.64 4.69 -0.77
CA PHE A 107 9.39 4.49 0.67
C PHE A 107 10.28 5.41 1.52
N LYS A 108 11.59 5.48 1.25
CA LYS A 108 12.51 6.39 1.97
C LYS A 108 12.16 7.86 1.81
N ARG A 109 11.66 8.26 0.65
CA ARG A 109 11.29 9.65 0.37
C ARG A 109 10.01 10.07 1.09
N HIS A 110 9.04 9.16 1.20
CA HIS A 110 7.68 9.50 1.61
C HIS A 110 7.34 9.06 3.03
N LEU A 111 8.03 8.07 3.60
CA LEU A 111 7.74 7.54 4.94
C LEU A 111 8.90 7.80 5.90
N ASP A 112 8.59 8.40 7.04
CA ASP A 112 9.52 8.63 8.15
C ASP A 112 8.90 8.07 9.43
N MET A 113 9.55 7.06 10.02
CA MET A 113 9.09 6.40 11.25
C MET A 113 8.92 7.39 12.42
N ARG A 114 9.68 8.50 12.45
CA ARG A 114 9.57 9.52 13.50
C ARG A 114 8.30 10.35 13.41
N ARG A 115 7.61 10.30 12.26
CA ARG A 115 6.36 11.03 11.99
C ARG A 115 5.13 10.12 12.02
N MET A 116 5.32 8.82 12.24
CA MET A 116 4.19 7.88 12.32
C MET A 116 3.45 8.04 13.65
N ILE A 117 2.13 8.08 13.57
CA ILE A 117 1.22 8.15 14.71
C ILE A 117 0.69 6.74 14.95
N SER A 118 0.70 6.29 16.20
CA SER A 118 0.11 5.01 16.60
C SER A 118 -1.11 5.25 17.48
N VAL A 119 -2.25 4.64 17.12
CA VAL A 119 -3.49 4.69 17.90
C VAL A 119 -3.82 3.25 18.31
N LEU A 120 -3.91 3.01 19.61
CA LEU A 120 -4.26 1.71 20.18
C LEU A 120 -5.64 1.82 20.83
N VAL A 121 -6.53 0.89 20.50
CA VAL A 121 -7.88 0.80 21.05
C VAL A 121 -8.08 -0.60 21.60
N GLY A 122 -8.32 -0.69 22.90
CA GLY A 122 -8.49 -1.94 23.62
C GLY A 122 -8.83 -1.70 25.09
N SER A 123 -9.08 -2.77 25.82
CA SER A 123 -9.24 -2.70 27.27
C SER A 123 -7.91 -2.36 27.93
N ALA A 124 -7.93 -1.64 29.05
CA ALA A 124 -6.75 -1.52 29.89
C ALA A 124 -6.21 -2.92 30.24
N PRO A 125 -4.88 -3.12 30.30
CA PRO A 125 -4.28 -4.39 30.71
C PRO A 125 -4.83 -4.90 32.04
#